data_AF-A0A1H3I323-F1
#
_entry.id   AF-A0A1H3I323-F1
#
_cell.length_a   1.000
_cell.length_b   1.000
_cell.length_c   1.000
_cell.angle_alpha   90.00
_cell.angle_beta   90.00
_cell.angle_gamma   90.00
#
_symmetry.space_group_name_H-M   'P 1'
#
loop_
_entity.id
_entity.type
_entity.pdbx_description
1 polymer ?
#
loop_
_entity_poly.entity_id
_entity_poly.type
_entity_poly.pdbx_seq_one_letter_code
_entity_poly.pdbx_strand_id
1 'polypeptide(L)'
;MTHQDSKPLTGIPALAQDLTTPEAIRRAAGLTAEEMAALLGMGDYGYSAWERGARTPGGPALKLLALIATDPIKMIAALRKA
;
A
#
# COMPACT_ATOMS: atom_id res chain seq x y z
N MET A 1 2.06 31.27 -2.16
CA MET A 1 2.35 29.87 -2.53
C MET A 1 2.40 29.10 -1.22
N THR A 2 1.32 28.38 -0.87
CA THR A 2 1.13 27.82 0.47
C THR A 2 1.92 26.52 0.60
N HIS A 3 3.02 26.55 1.34
CA HIS A 3 3.73 25.34 1.75
C HIS A 3 2.88 24.61 2.79
N GLN A 4 2.38 23.44 2.45
CA GLN A 4 1.66 22.60 3.40
C GLN A 4 2.66 21.79 4.23
N ASP A 5 3.04 22.35 5.38
CA ASP A 5 3.79 21.65 6.42
C ASP A 5 2.98 20.44 6.91
N SER A 6 3.34 19.26 6.42
CA SER A 6 2.72 18.01 6.83
C SER A 6 3.35 17.56 8.15
N LYS A 7 2.74 17.96 9.27
CA LYS A 7 3.06 17.45 10.61
C LYS A 7 2.95 15.91 10.60
N PRO A 8 3.94 15.16 11.12
CA PRO A 8 3.87 13.71 11.14
C PRO A 8 2.74 13.27 12.08
N LEU A 9 1.89 12.35 11.59
CA LEU A 9 0.84 11.71 12.37
C LEU A 9 1.51 10.77 13.40
N THR A 10 1.85 11.31 14.56
CA THR A 10 2.44 10.53 15.66
C THR A 10 1.38 9.59 16.26
N GLY A 11 1.52 8.30 15.97
CA GLY A 11 0.75 7.23 16.60
C GLY A 11 0.51 6.02 15.71
N ILE A 12 1.57 5.33 15.26
CA ILE A 12 1.45 4.04 14.57
C ILE A 12 2.53 3.10 15.14
N PRO A 13 2.20 1.85 15.52
CA PRO A 13 3.22 0.88 15.95
C PRO A 13 4.29 0.70 14.88
N ALA A 14 5.54 0.57 15.32
CA ALA A 14 6.77 0.65 14.53
C ALA A 14 6.98 -0.46 13.47
N LEU A 15 5.95 -1.23 13.09
CA LEU A 15 6.01 -2.18 11.97
C LEU A 15 6.06 -1.45 10.60
N ALA A 16 5.69 -0.17 10.56
CA ALA A 16 5.58 0.61 9.32
C ALA A 16 6.92 1.13 8.76
N GLN A 17 8.05 0.99 9.46
CA GLN A 17 9.27 1.72 9.08
C GLN A 17 9.97 1.15 7.82
N ASP A 18 9.69 -0.10 7.43
CA ASP A 18 10.39 -0.75 6.31
C ASP A 18 9.49 -1.10 5.10
N LEU A 19 8.17 -0.99 5.23
CA LEU A 19 7.21 -1.34 4.16
C LEU A 19 7.03 -0.18 3.16
N THR A 20 8.08 0.10 2.40
CA THR A 20 8.10 1.24 1.45
C THR A 20 7.76 0.84 0.01
N THR A 21 7.82 -0.45 -0.32
CA THR A 21 7.55 -0.96 -1.66
C THR A 21 6.21 -1.69 -1.75
N PRO A 22 5.52 -1.69 -2.90
CA PRO A 22 4.30 -2.47 -3.11
C PRO A 22 4.49 -3.95 -2.77
N GLU A 23 5.65 -4.52 -3.13
CA GLU A 23 5.98 -5.92 -2.83
C GLU A 23 6.10 -6.18 -1.32
N ALA A 24 6.81 -5.32 -0.59
CA ALA A 24 6.97 -5.48 0.85
C ALA A 24 5.60 -5.40 1.56
N ILE A 25 4.78 -4.41 1.19
CA ILE A 25 3.43 -4.21 1.74
C ILE A 25 2.57 -5.44 1.48
N ARG A 26 2.55 -5.94 0.24
CA ARG A 26 1.78 -7.15 -0.12
C ARG A 26 2.24 -8.37 0.66
N ARG A 27 3.55 -8.61 0.74
CA ARG A 27 4.09 -9.77 1.47
C ARG A 27 3.73 -9.69 2.95
N ALA A 28 3.78 -8.50 3.55
CA ALA A 28 3.33 -8.28 4.93
C ALA A 28 1.83 -8.49 5.12
N ALA A 29 1.03 -8.23 4.08
CA ALA A 29 -0.40 -8.55 4.04
C ALA A 29 -0.70 -10.05 3.80
N GLY A 30 0.31 -10.87 3.49
CA GLY A 30 0.13 -12.31 3.23
C GLY A 30 -0.60 -12.63 1.91
N LEU A 31 -0.60 -11.72 0.95
CA LEU A 31 -1.32 -11.86 -0.31
C LEU A 31 -0.42 -12.25 -1.49
N THR A 32 -0.98 -12.95 -2.47
CA THR A 32 -0.38 -13.08 -3.81
C THR A 32 -0.50 -11.76 -4.59
N ALA A 33 0.31 -11.60 -5.65
CA ALA A 33 0.26 -10.39 -6.48
C ALA A 33 -1.12 -10.22 -7.14
N GLU A 34 -1.73 -11.33 -7.55
CA GLU A 34 -3.08 -11.37 -8.12
C GLU A 34 -4.14 -10.94 -7.09
N GLU A 35 -4.09 -11.48 -5.88
CA GLU A 35 -5.03 -11.12 -4.81
C GLU A 35 -4.94 -9.64 -4.44
N MET A 36 -3.71 -9.10 -4.36
CA MET A 36 -3.49 -7.69 -4.08
C MET A 36 -3.97 -6.82 -5.24
N ALA A 37 -3.73 -7.22 -6.49
CA ALA A 37 -4.22 -6.50 -7.67
C ALA A 37 -5.75 -6.44 -7.67
N ALA A 38 -6.41 -7.57 -7.44
CA ALA A 38 -7.87 -7.67 -7.35
C ALA A 38 -8.43 -6.78 -6.23
N LEU A 39 -7.79 -6.78 -5.06
CA LEU A 39 -8.19 -5.92 -3.94
C LEU A 39 -8.11 -4.42 -4.29
N LEU A 40 -7.10 -4.02 -5.06
CA LEU A 40 -6.91 -2.64 -5.51
C LEU A 40 -7.74 -2.30 -6.77
N GLY A 41 -8.56 -3.23 -7.27
CA GLY A 41 -9.38 -3.04 -8.46
C GLY A 41 -8.58 -2.89 -9.75
N MET A 42 -7.41 -3.52 -9.84
CA MET A 42 -6.53 -3.44 -11.00
C MET A 42 -6.09 -4.82 -11.50
N GLY A 43 -5.57 -4.88 -12.73
CA GLY A 43 -5.02 -6.12 -13.30
C GLY A 43 -3.69 -6.55 -12.68
N ASP A 44 -3.48 -7.87 -12.63
CA ASP A 44 -2.28 -8.56 -12.16
C ASP A 44 -0.98 -8.05 -12.80
N TYR A 45 -0.99 -7.83 -14.13
CA TYR A 45 0.12 -7.31 -14.89
C TYR A 45 0.50 -5.90 -14.43
N GLY A 46 -0.51 -5.07 -14.14
CA GLY A 46 -0.32 -3.70 -13.68
C GLY A 46 0.33 -3.64 -12.30
N TYR A 47 -0.14 -4.46 -11.37
CA TYR A 47 0.41 -4.51 -10.02
C TYR A 47 1.83 -5.08 -10.04
N SER A 48 2.07 -6.15 -10.79
CA SER A 48 3.40 -6.75 -10.94
C SER A 48 4.41 -5.80 -11.61
N ALA A 49 3.95 -4.90 -12.49
CA ALA A 49 4.81 -3.85 -13.04
C ALA A 49 5.27 -2.84 -11.98
N TRP A 50 4.50 -2.62 -10.90
CA TRP A 50 4.94 -1.84 -9.75
C TRP A 50 5.99 -2.57 -8.93
N GLU A 51 5.79 -3.86 -8.65
CA GLU A 51 6.77 -4.66 -7.89
C GLU A 51 8.12 -4.73 -8.59
N ARG A 52 8.13 -4.86 -9.92
CA ARG A 52 9.36 -4.86 -10.72
C ARG A 52 9.96 -3.46 -10.96
N GLY A 53 9.32 -2.38 -10.51
CA GLY A 53 9.75 -1.00 -10.75
C GLY A 53 9.59 -0.50 -12.19
N ALA A 54 8.92 -1.25 -13.06
CA ALA A 54 8.65 -0.84 -14.45
C ALA A 54 7.61 0.29 -14.54
N ARG A 55 6.76 0.41 -13.51
CA ARG A 55 5.81 1.51 -13.33
C ARG A 55 5.80 1.95 -11.88
N THR A 56 5.44 3.20 -11.65
CA THR A 56 5.26 3.75 -10.29
C THR A 56 3.76 3.88 -9.99
N PRO A 57 3.31 3.54 -8.77
CA PRO A 57 1.91 3.79 -8.39
C PRO A 57 1.59 5.28 -8.42
N GLY A 58 0.39 5.63 -8.89
CA GLY A 58 -0.09 7.02 -8.86
C GLY A 58 -0.45 7.47 -7.44
N GLY A 59 -0.64 8.79 -7.25
CA GLY A 59 -0.88 9.40 -5.94
C GLY A 59 -1.97 8.72 -5.08
N PRO A 60 -3.16 8.40 -5.61
CA PRO A 60 -4.18 7.67 -4.84
C PRO A 60 -3.74 6.26 -4.43
N ALA A 61 -3.10 5.52 -5.33
CA ALA A 61 -2.60 4.18 -5.06
C ALA A 61 -1.48 4.20 -4.00
N LEU A 62 -0.57 5.19 -4.06
CA LEU A 62 0.46 5.38 -3.03
C LEU A 62 -0.14 5.62 -1.65
N LYS A 63 -1.18 6.46 -1.55
CA LYS A 63 -1.86 6.71 -0.28
C LYS A 63 -2.53 5.46 0.27
N LEU A 64 -3.18 4.67 -0.59
CA LEU A 64 -3.81 3.41 -0.19
C LEU A 64 -2.76 2.39 0.26
N LEU A 65 -1.65 2.24 -0.47
CA LEU A 65 -0.52 1.40 -0.08
C LEU A 65 0.07 1.83 1.27
N ALA A 66 0.27 3.13 1.48
CA ALA A 66 0.75 3.66 2.76
C ALA A 66 -0.23 3.36 3.91
N LEU A 67 -1.54 3.42 3.65
CA LEU A 67 -2.55 3.08 4.65
C LEU A 67 -2.50 1.58 4.99
N ILE A 68 -2.36 0.70 3.99
CA ILE A 68 -2.18 -0.74 4.21
C ILE A 68 -0.89 -0.99 5.00
N ALA A 69 0.20 -0.28 4.71
CA ALA A 69 1.47 -0.43 5.42
C ALA A 69 1.38 -0.13 6.93
N THR A 70 0.39 0.64 7.38
CA THR A 70 0.22 0.96 8.82
C THR A 70 -0.17 -0.25 9.65
N ASP A 71 -1.00 -1.14 9.09
CA ASP A 71 -1.44 -2.40 9.68
C ASP A 71 -1.98 -3.30 8.55
N PRO A 72 -1.09 -4.07 7.88
CA PRO A 72 -1.47 -4.81 6.68
C PRO A 72 -2.63 -5.76 6.92
N ILE A 73 -2.59 -6.53 8.01
CA ILE A 73 -3.63 -7.53 8.29
C ILE A 73 -4.98 -6.85 8.56
N LYS A 74 -5.02 -5.83 9.42
CA LYS A 74 -6.27 -5.14 9.76
C LYS A 74 -6.84 -4.38 8.56
N MET A 75 -5.99 -3.73 7.77
CA MET A 75 -6.45 -2.91 6.65
C MET A 75 -7.00 -3.78 5.52
N ILE A 76 -6.37 -4.91 5.22
CA ILE A 76 -6.92 -5.89 4.26
C ILE A 76 -8.28 -6.41 4.72
N ALA A 77 -8.42 -6.74 6.00
CA ALA A 77 -9.70 -7.17 6.57
C ALA A 77 -10.78 -6.08 6.49
N ALA A 78 -10.41 -4.80 6.60
CA ALA A 78 -11.32 -3.67 6.44
C ALA A 78 -11.75 -3.48 4.98
N LEU A 79 -10.79 -3.52 4.03
CA LEU A 79 -11.05 -3.34 2.59
C LEU A 79 -11.94 -4.45 2.01
N ARG A 80 -11.85 -5.68 2.51
CA ARG A 80 -12.71 -6.79 2.06
C ARG A 80 -14.17 -6.70 2.54
N LYS A 81 -14.46 -5.82 3.50
CA LYS A 81 -15.82 -5.61 4.06
C LYS A 81 -16.55 -4.43 3.42
N ALA A 82 -15.83 -3.60 2.67
CA ALA A 82 -16.37 -2.46 1.94
C ALA A 82 -16.98 -2.92 0.61
#